data_AF-A0A4Q2YQ01-F1
#
_entry.id   AF-A0A4Q2YQ01-F1
#
_cell.length_a   1.000
_cell.length_b   1.000
_cell.length_c   1.000
_cell.angle_alpha   90.00
_cell.angle_beta   90.00
_cell.angle_gamma   90.00
#
_symmetry.space_group_name_H-M   'P 1'
#
loop_
_entity.id
_entity.type
_entity.pdbx_description
1 polymer ?
#
loop_
_entity_poly.entity_id
_entity_poly.type
_entity_poly.pdbx_seq_one_letter_code
_entity_poly.pdbx_strand_id
1 'polypeptide(L)'
;MAKTRQPVSKTIRPWLRENLGRTCLAPLTGTDHAALDAAVHLLELYARDRGDTSPLTAFRIAVMRMQPTCHRYAFHAIAHVLDWKDRGIIWSYLELPLPQYIGLCKYEPGGAKRRF
;
A
#
# COMPACT_ATOMS: atom_id res chain seq x y z
N MET A 1 -16.82 -6.69 24.10
CA MET A 1 -16.18 -7.66 23.18
C MET A 1 -15.32 -6.88 22.19
N ALA A 2 -13.99 -7.04 22.21
CA ALA A 2 -13.12 -6.41 21.24
C ALA A 2 -13.41 -7.02 19.86
N LYS A 3 -13.85 -6.21 18.90
CA LYS A 3 -14.04 -6.62 17.51
C LYS A 3 -12.66 -7.01 16.99
N THR A 4 -12.44 -8.30 16.69
CA THR A 4 -11.18 -8.77 16.12
C THR A 4 -10.95 -8.01 14.82
N ARG A 5 -9.97 -7.09 14.79
CA ARG A 5 -9.59 -6.39 13.55
C ARG A 5 -9.14 -7.46 12.56
N GLN A 6 -9.75 -7.46 11.37
CA GLN A 6 -9.30 -8.34 10.30
C GLN A 6 -7.83 -8.01 9.96
N PRO A 7 -7.00 -9.00 9.58
CA PRO A 7 -5.63 -8.75 9.14
C PRO A 7 -5.63 -7.74 7.99
N VAL A 8 -4.71 -6.77 8.01
CA VAL A 8 -4.75 -5.69 7.01
C VAL A 8 -4.56 -6.22 5.59
N SER A 9 -3.82 -7.33 5.41
CA SER A 9 -3.70 -8.06 4.13
C SER A 9 -5.02 -8.59 3.56
N LYS A 10 -6.02 -8.89 4.41
CA LYS A 10 -7.37 -9.27 3.95
C LYS A 10 -8.21 -8.06 3.55
N THR A 11 -7.86 -6.87 4.05
CA THR A 11 -8.61 -5.62 3.82
C THR A 11 -8.01 -4.72 2.74
N ILE A 12 -6.74 -4.91 2.38
CA ILE A 12 -6.07 -4.05 1.38
C ILE A 12 -6.73 -4.11 0.00
N ARG A 13 -7.09 -5.30 -0.49
CA ARG A 13 -7.72 -5.47 -1.81
C ARG A 13 -9.08 -4.75 -1.91
N PRO A 14 -10.06 -4.96 -0.99
CA PRO A 14 -11.32 -4.23 -1.05
C PRO A 14 -11.10 -2.72 -0.88
N TRP A 15 -10.18 -2.30 -0.02
CA TRP A 15 -9.85 -0.88 0.16
C TRP A 15 -9.27 -0.25 -1.12
N LEU A 16 -8.36 -0.93 -1.81
CA LEU A 16 -7.80 -0.47 -3.09
C LEU A 16 -8.86 -0.36 -4.17
N ARG A 17 -9.79 -1.32 -4.24
CA ARG A 17 -10.92 -1.26 -5.20
C ARG A 17 -11.86 -0.09 -4.91
N GLU A 18 -12.10 0.19 -3.64
CA GLU A 18 -12.94 1.33 -3.24
C GLU A 18 -12.28 2.68 -3.56
N ASN A 19 -10.95 2.75 -3.42
CA ASN A 19 -10.20 3.99 -3.60
C ASN A 19 -9.74 4.27 -5.03
N LEU A 20 -9.37 3.23 -5.79
CA LEU A 20 -8.77 3.34 -7.13
C LEU A 20 -9.66 2.79 -8.26
N GLY A 21 -10.85 2.27 -7.91
CA GLY A 21 -11.81 1.71 -8.86
C GLY A 21 -11.87 0.18 -8.84
N ARG A 22 -13.05 -0.37 -9.16
CA ARG A 22 -13.37 -1.80 -9.01
C ARG A 22 -12.43 -2.75 -9.76
N THR A 23 -11.94 -2.32 -10.93
CA THR A 23 -11.08 -3.10 -11.83
C THR A 23 -9.59 -2.80 -11.66
N CYS A 24 -9.21 -1.95 -10.68
CA CYS A 24 -7.84 -1.46 -10.56
C CYS A 24 -6.81 -2.58 -10.37
N LEU A 25 -7.20 -3.72 -9.78
CA LEU A 25 -6.32 -4.85 -9.47
C LEU A 25 -6.11 -5.82 -10.64
N ALA A 26 -6.74 -5.62 -11.80
CA ALA A 26 -6.60 -6.49 -12.97
C ALA A 26 -5.14 -6.72 -13.43
N PRO A 27 -4.20 -5.75 -13.31
CA PRO A 27 -2.81 -5.96 -13.69
C PRO A 27 -1.98 -6.81 -12.70
N LEU A 28 -2.48 -7.11 -11.49
CA LEU A 28 -1.71 -7.86 -10.51
C LEU A 28 -1.56 -9.32 -10.95
N THR A 29 -0.32 -9.80 -11.02
CA THR A 29 -0.01 -11.23 -11.16
C THR A 29 -0.08 -11.94 -9.81
N GLY A 30 0.01 -13.28 -9.81
CA GLY A 30 0.09 -14.07 -8.58
C GLY A 30 1.27 -13.65 -7.68
N THR A 31 2.43 -13.35 -8.29
CA THR A 31 3.60 -12.83 -7.58
C THR A 31 3.34 -11.45 -6.99
N ASP A 32 2.71 -10.53 -7.75
CA ASP A 32 2.39 -9.20 -7.24
C ASP A 32 1.41 -9.27 -6.07
N HIS A 33 0.45 -10.20 -6.10
CA HIS A 33 -0.47 -10.43 -4.99
C HIS A 33 0.25 -10.88 -3.72
N ALA A 34 1.13 -11.86 -3.82
CA ALA A 34 1.91 -12.34 -2.67
C ALA A 34 2.84 -11.27 -2.13
N ALA A 35 3.51 -10.52 -3.02
CA ALA A 35 4.39 -9.42 -2.64
C ALA A 35 3.63 -8.27 -1.96
N LEU A 36 2.44 -7.91 -2.45
CA LEU A 36 1.59 -6.90 -1.83
C LEU A 36 1.12 -7.32 -0.43
N ASP A 37 0.70 -8.58 -0.26
CA ASP A 37 0.30 -9.10 1.05
C ASP A 37 1.45 -9.06 2.05
N ALA A 38 2.65 -9.48 1.63
CA ALA A 38 3.86 -9.40 2.44
C ALA A 38 4.21 -7.94 2.81
N ALA A 39 4.17 -7.03 1.82
CA ALA A 39 4.42 -5.62 2.02
C ALA A 39 3.47 -5.00 3.06
N VAL A 40 2.18 -5.32 3.00
CA VAL A 40 1.18 -4.85 3.98
C VAL A 40 1.50 -5.35 5.39
N HIS A 41 1.87 -6.62 5.55
CA HIS A 41 2.25 -7.16 6.87
C HIS A 41 3.52 -6.51 7.43
N LEU A 42 4.49 -6.19 6.58
CA LEU A 42 5.72 -5.51 7.00
C LEU A 42 5.44 -4.07 7.46
N LEU A 43 4.52 -3.37 6.79
CA LEU A 43 4.03 -2.07 7.26
C LEU A 43 3.28 -2.19 8.58
N GLU A 44 2.48 -3.25 8.79
CA GLU A 44 1.80 -3.49 10.07
C GLU A 44 2.79 -3.72 11.21
N LEU A 45 3.92 -4.41 10.95
CA LEU A 45 4.99 -4.60 11.92
C LEU A 45 5.66 -3.26 12.27
N TYR A 46 6.04 -2.47 11.26
CA TYR A 46 6.57 -1.13 11.46
C TYR A 46 5.58 -0.21 12.23
N ALA A 47 4.28 -0.34 11.97
CA ALA A 47 3.26 0.45 12.66
C ALA A 47 3.22 0.18 14.18
N ARG A 48 3.60 -1.04 14.60
CA ARG A 48 3.63 -1.45 16.02
C ARG A 48 4.89 -0.98 16.72
N ASP A 49 6.01 -0.93 16.00
CA ASP A 49 7.28 -0.42 16.50
C ASP A 49 7.92 0.50 15.46
N ARG A 50 7.58 1.80 15.54
CA ARG A 50 8.10 2.80 14.61
C ARG A 50 9.60 3.09 14.81
N GLY A 51 10.21 2.58 15.89
CA GLY A 51 11.64 2.73 16.17
C GLY A 51 12.51 1.74 15.38
N ASP A 52 11.96 0.57 15.03
CA ASP A 52 12.63 -0.42 14.21
C ASP A 52 12.31 -0.22 12.72
N THR A 53 13.32 0.15 11.93
CA THR A 53 13.17 0.35 10.48
C THR A 53 13.43 -0.92 9.67
N SER A 54 13.84 -2.03 10.30
CA SER A 54 14.09 -3.31 9.62
C SER A 54 12.88 -3.82 8.79
N PRO A 55 11.61 -3.66 9.22
CA PRO A 55 10.48 -4.05 8.40
C PRO A 55 10.33 -3.18 7.14
N LEU A 56 10.79 -1.91 7.16
CA LEU A 56 10.76 -1.05 5.99
C LEU A 56 11.80 -1.47 4.94
N THR A 57 12.97 -1.96 5.36
CA THR A 57 13.94 -2.57 4.44
C THR A 57 13.36 -3.82 3.76
N ALA A 58 12.70 -4.69 4.52
CA ALA A 58 12.00 -5.84 3.96
C ALA A 58 10.83 -5.43 3.05
N PHE A 59 10.11 -4.37 3.40
CA PHE A 59 9.02 -3.82 2.58
C PHE A 59 9.56 -3.39 1.22
N ARG A 60 10.69 -2.68 1.18
CA ARG A 60 11.37 -2.29 -0.06
C ARG A 60 11.63 -3.50 -0.95
N ILE A 61 12.16 -4.59 -0.39
CA ILE A 61 12.44 -5.82 -1.14
C ILE A 61 11.14 -6.40 -1.71
N ALA A 62 10.07 -6.49 -0.92
CA ALA A 62 8.77 -6.98 -1.38
C ALA A 62 8.21 -6.14 -2.53
N VAL A 63 8.26 -4.81 -2.43
CA VAL A 63 7.82 -3.90 -3.50
C VAL A 63 8.63 -4.11 -4.77
N MET A 64 9.96 -4.25 -4.67
CA MET A 64 10.83 -4.47 -5.83
C MET A 64 10.62 -5.83 -6.52
N ARG A 65 9.90 -6.77 -5.90
CA ARG A 65 9.46 -8.03 -6.55
C ARG A 65 8.19 -7.86 -7.37
N MET A 66 7.47 -6.77 -7.19
CA MET A 66 6.30 -6.44 -8.00
C MET A 66 6.71 -5.84 -9.34
N GLN A 67 5.86 -5.98 -10.36
CA GLN A 67 6.00 -5.25 -11.62
C GLN A 67 6.00 -3.73 -11.36
N PRO A 68 6.81 -2.93 -12.08
CA PRO A 68 6.90 -1.48 -11.85
C PRO A 68 5.55 -0.74 -11.94
N THR A 69 4.66 -1.16 -12.83
CA THR A 69 3.29 -0.63 -12.97
C THR A 69 2.41 -0.90 -11.74
N CYS A 70 2.74 -1.93 -10.97
CA CYS A 70 2.01 -2.37 -9.78
C CYS A 70 2.54 -1.75 -8.48
N HIS A 71 3.70 -1.08 -8.49
CA HIS A 71 4.28 -0.42 -7.30
C HIS A 71 3.32 0.58 -6.66
N ARG A 72 2.46 1.21 -7.47
CA ARG A 72 1.41 2.13 -7.01
C ARG A 72 0.51 1.53 -5.93
N TYR A 73 0.24 0.22 -5.97
CA TYR A 73 -0.62 -0.41 -4.96
C TYR A 73 0.06 -0.49 -3.60
N ALA A 74 1.37 -0.79 -3.57
CA ALA A 74 2.14 -0.74 -2.34
C ALA A 74 2.29 0.70 -1.82
N PHE A 75 2.42 1.68 -2.71
CA PHE A 75 2.42 3.10 -2.34
C PHE A 75 1.12 3.48 -1.62
N HIS A 76 -0.04 3.08 -2.15
CA HIS A 76 -1.33 3.32 -1.49
C HIS A 76 -1.55 2.46 -0.24
N ALA A 77 -0.97 1.26 -0.18
CA ALA A 77 -1.03 0.41 1.00
C ALA A 77 -0.39 1.06 2.24
N ILE A 78 0.61 1.93 2.07
CA ILE A 78 1.17 2.72 3.17
C ILE A 78 0.08 3.59 3.83
N ALA A 79 -0.79 4.24 3.05
CA ALA A 79 -1.88 5.04 3.61
C ALA A 79 -2.97 4.19 4.28
N HIS A 80 -3.17 2.96 3.80
CA HIS A 80 -4.12 2.03 4.39
C HIS A 80 -3.68 1.53 5.77
N VAL A 81 -2.37 1.27 5.94
CA VAL A 81 -1.80 0.74 7.19
C VAL A 81 -1.45 1.86 8.18
N LEU A 82 -0.92 2.97 7.67
CA LEU A 82 -0.44 4.11 8.45
C LEU A 82 -1.33 5.34 8.21
N ASP A 83 -0.86 6.30 7.42
CA ASP A 83 -1.55 7.56 7.11
C ASP A 83 -1.19 8.01 5.67
N TRP A 84 -2.05 8.83 5.06
CA TRP A 84 -1.85 9.42 3.75
C TRP A 84 -0.53 10.18 3.61
N LYS A 85 -0.12 10.90 4.67
CA LYS A 85 1.15 11.66 4.71
C LYS A 85 2.39 10.75 4.73
N ASP A 86 2.25 9.53 5.27
CA ASP A 86 3.37 8.61 5.45
C ASP A 86 3.79 7.99 4.11
N ARG A 87 2.91 7.97 3.08
CA ARG A 87 3.23 7.42 1.75
C ARG A 87 4.49 8.05 1.16
N GLY A 88 4.50 9.38 1.03
CA GLY A 88 5.63 10.10 0.43
C GLY A 88 6.89 10.00 1.28
N ILE A 89 6.75 10.08 2.61
CA ILE A 89 7.88 10.00 3.55
C ILE A 89 8.56 8.64 3.46
N ILE A 90 7.80 7.55 3.59
CA ILE A 90 8.36 6.19 3.56
C ILE A 90 8.89 5.84 2.17
N TRP A 91 8.18 6.23 1.10
CA TRP A 91 8.63 5.91 -0.26
C TRP A 91 9.96 6.59 -0.59
N SER A 92 10.11 7.87 -0.21
CA SER A 92 11.37 8.60 -0.36
C SER A 92 12.47 8.05 0.55
N TYR A 93 12.15 7.73 1.81
CA TYR A 93 13.11 7.14 2.76
C TYR A 93 13.71 5.83 2.25
N LEU A 94 12.92 5.03 1.53
CA LEU A 94 13.35 3.74 0.99
C LEU A 94 14.00 3.83 -0.40
N GLU A 95 14.14 5.05 -0.95
CA GLU A 95 14.70 5.29 -2.28
C GLU A 95 14.04 4.41 -3.35
N LEU A 96 12.72 4.22 -3.23
CA LEU A 96 11.95 3.46 -4.20
C LEU A 96 11.70 4.31 -5.45
N PRO A 97 11.74 3.71 -6.66
CA PRO A 97 11.38 4.43 -7.87
C PRO A 97 9.95 4.96 -7.74
N LEU A 98 9.72 6.19 -8.22
CA LEU A 98 8.38 6.74 -8.26
C LEU A 98 7.48 5.82 -9.10
N PRO A 99 6.29 5.44 -8.59
CA PRO A 99 5.37 4.63 -9.38
C PRO A 99 5.03 5.35 -10.68
N GLN A 100 5.01 4.61 -11.79
CA GLN A 100 4.72 5.17 -13.13
C GLN A 100 3.39 5.92 -13.18
N TYR A 101 2.44 5.55 -12.33
CA TYR A 101 1.18 6.26 -12.14
C TYR A 101 0.73 6.16 -10.69
N ILE A 102 0.70 7.30 -10.00
CA ILE A 102 0.10 7.44 -8.67
C ILE A 102 -1.29 8.01 -8.90
N GLY A 103 -2.28 7.13 -9.09
CA GLY A 103 -3.67 7.55 -9.21
C GLY A 103 -4.12 8.26 -7.92
N LEU A 104 -5.02 9.22 -8.02
CA LEU A 104 -5.60 9.82 -6.81
C LEU A 104 -6.61 8.84 -6.19
N CYS A 105 -6.51 8.61 -4.89
CA CYS A 105 -7.51 7.82 -4.18
C CYS A 105 -8.77 8.65 -3.93
N LYS A 106 -9.94 8.03 -4.07
CA LYS A 106 -11.25 8.65 -3.80
C LYS A 106 -11.32 9.36 -2.44
N TYR A 107 -10.72 8.77 -1.39
CA TYR A 107 -10.75 9.30 -0.04
C TYR A 107 -9.45 9.98 0.41
N GLU A 108 -8.50 10.19 -0.50
CA GLU A 108 -7.31 10.99 -0.21
C GLU A 108 -7.70 12.45 0.03
N PRO A 109 -7.03 13.19 0.95
CA PRO A 109 -7.25 14.62 1.11
C PRO A 109 -7.12 15.36 -0.24
N GLY A 110 -8.22 15.98 -0.70
CA GLY A 110 -8.31 16.62 -2.03
C GLY A 110 -8.81 15.73 -3.18
N GLY A 111 -8.93 14.41 -2.97
CA GLY A 111 -9.38 13.43 -3.97
C GLY A 111 -10.90 13.30 -4.14
N ALA A 112 -11.69 13.77 -3.15
CA ALA A 112 -13.14 13.54 -3.05
C ALA A 112 -14.02 14.21 -4.14
N LYS A 113 -13.44 14.88 -5.15
CA LYS A 113 -14.20 15.68 -6.15
C LYS A 113 -14.24 15.12 -7.58
N ARG A 114 -13.61 13.98 -7.89
CA ARG A 114 -13.73 13.39 -9.24
C ARG A 114 -14.63 12.16 -9.22
N ARG A 115 -15.86 12.33 -9.70
CA ARG A 115 -16.69 11.19 -10.14
C ARG A 115 -15.91 10.46 -11.23
N PHE A 116 -15.55 9.20 -10.97
CA PHE A 116 -15.10 8.27 -12.00
C PHE A 116 -16.29 7.84 -12.86
#